data_AF-A0A1F2WPF7-F1
#
_entry.id   AF-A0A1F2WPF7-F1
#
_cell.length_a   1.000
_cell.length_b   1.000
_cell.length_c   1.000
_cell.angle_alpha   90.00
_cell.angle_beta   90.00
_cell.angle_gamma   90.00
#
_symmetry.space_group_name_H-M   'P 1'
#
loop_
_entity.id
_entity.type
_entity.pdbx_description
1 polymer ?
#
loop_
_entity_poly.entity_id
_entity_poly.type
_entity_poly.pdbx_seq_one_letter_code
_entity_poly.pdbx_strand_id
1 'polypeptide(L)'
;MKLYMFDGGRAHLPDLSHLTPDRNFGKPVTIPILMFLIDHPKGLVVVDTGVDTDSVRDPLLEVNPGQRIDRQMTGLGYEPAEVRYVLLTHLHHDHMGCATLFPNATFIVRRSELRSAWWPDAYEGGYNFDSLMLSRGLTYLQPADNEVFDVFEDGSVVCVDTRGHTEGHQSVLVQLPESGRIVLTGDAVQVA
;
A
#
# COMPACT_ATOMS: atom_id res chain seq x y z
N MET A 1 -1.07 15.58 -14.32
CA MET A 1 -0.99 14.53 -13.29
C MET A 1 -1.22 15.16 -11.94
N LYS A 2 -2.02 14.52 -11.08
CA LYS A 2 -2.24 14.95 -9.69
C LYS A 2 -2.01 13.75 -8.75
N LEU A 3 -1.55 14.04 -7.53
CA LEU A 3 -1.41 13.07 -6.45
C LEU A 3 -2.33 13.49 -5.31
N TYR A 4 -3.21 12.58 -4.89
CA TYR A 4 -4.08 12.74 -3.75
C TYR A 4 -3.58 11.81 -2.64
N MET A 5 -3.56 12.32 -1.41
CA MET A 5 -3.30 11.53 -0.21
C MET A 5 -4.62 11.34 0.53
N PHE A 6 -4.91 10.09 0.87
CA PHE A 6 -6.10 9.69 1.61
C PHE A 6 -5.75 9.32 3.05
N ASP A 7 -6.64 9.68 3.97
CA ASP A 7 -6.54 9.32 5.38
C ASP A 7 -7.15 7.93 5.59
N GLY A 8 -6.33 6.93 5.85
CA GLY A 8 -6.74 5.56 6.15
C GLY A 8 -7.02 5.31 7.64
N GLY A 9 -6.96 6.35 8.48
CA GLY A 9 -7.07 6.23 9.92
C GLY A 9 -5.70 6.07 10.61
N ARG A 10 -5.72 5.52 11.82
CA ARG A 10 -4.52 5.40 12.67
C ARG A 10 -4.38 4.02 13.27
N ALA A 11 -3.14 3.57 13.43
CA ALA A 11 -2.79 2.41 14.22
C ALA A 11 -2.11 2.83 15.52
N HIS A 12 -2.61 2.32 16.66
CA HIS A 12 -2.07 2.52 17.99
C HIS A 12 -1.22 1.31 18.38
N LEU A 13 0.08 1.43 18.21
CA LEU A 13 1.01 0.37 18.55
C LEU A 13 1.43 0.52 20.02
N PRO A 14 1.33 -0.54 20.84
CA PRO A 14 1.75 -0.48 22.24
C PRO A 14 3.28 -0.41 22.39
N ASP A 15 4.04 -0.78 21.35
CA ASP A 15 5.49 -0.86 21.39
C ASP A 15 6.13 -0.31 20.10
N LEU A 16 6.81 0.83 20.22
CA LEU A 16 7.52 1.49 19.14
C LEU A 16 8.76 0.73 18.66
N SER A 17 9.24 -0.28 19.39
CA SER A 17 10.37 -1.10 18.91
C SER A 17 10.04 -1.87 17.62
N HIS A 18 8.74 -2.07 17.31
CA HIS A 18 8.30 -2.61 16.02
C HIS A 18 8.69 -1.73 14.83
N LEU A 19 8.77 -0.40 15.03
CA LEU A 19 9.15 0.57 13.98
C LEU A 19 10.59 1.06 14.16
N THR A 20 11.17 0.87 15.34
CA THR A 20 12.54 1.26 15.66
C THR A 20 13.30 0.07 16.25
N PRO A 21 13.80 -0.86 15.41
CA PRO A 21 14.50 -2.05 15.87
C PRO A 21 15.59 -1.72 16.89
N ASP A 22 15.64 -2.50 17.96
CA ASP A 22 16.54 -2.35 19.11
C ASP A 22 16.41 -1.04 19.91
N ARG A 23 15.34 -0.26 19.71
CA ARG A 23 15.11 1.02 20.38
C ARG A 23 13.67 1.14 20.88
N ASN A 24 13.45 2.04 21.84
CA ASN A 24 12.11 2.49 22.27
C ASN A 24 11.10 1.41 22.73
N PHE A 25 11.59 0.27 23.22
CA PHE A 25 10.76 -0.80 23.78
C PHE A 25 9.68 -0.30 24.76
N GLY A 26 8.48 -0.85 24.61
CA GLY A 26 7.31 -0.56 25.45
C GLY A 26 6.79 0.88 25.39
N LYS A 27 7.31 1.72 24.48
CA LYS A 27 6.77 3.07 24.27
C LYS A 27 5.62 2.99 23.27
N PRO A 28 4.40 3.41 23.62
CA PRO A 28 3.31 3.45 22.67
C PRO A 28 3.55 4.53 21.62
N VAL A 29 3.08 4.26 20.39
CA VAL A 29 3.10 5.21 19.27
C VAL A 29 1.78 5.13 18.50
N THR A 30 1.40 6.22 17.86
CA THR A 30 0.27 6.23 16.93
C THR A 30 0.78 6.67 15.56
N ILE A 31 0.52 5.84 14.55
CA ILE A 31 0.96 6.10 13.16
C ILE A 31 -0.25 6.23 12.24
N PRO A 32 -0.20 7.09 11.21
CA PRO A 32 -1.25 7.18 10.21
C PRO A 32 -1.15 6.02 9.21
N ILE A 33 -2.29 5.57 8.71
CA ILE A 33 -2.37 4.70 7.54
C ILE A 33 -2.63 5.61 6.34
N LEU A 34 -1.77 5.55 5.34
CA LEU A 34 -1.86 6.42 4.16
C LEU A 34 -2.10 5.60 2.91
N MET A 35 -2.92 6.15 2.02
CA MET A 35 -3.16 5.62 0.68
C MET A 35 -3.08 6.75 -0.30
N PHE A 36 -2.79 6.45 -1.57
CA PHE A 36 -2.64 7.50 -2.57
C PHE A 36 -3.38 7.17 -3.86
N LEU A 37 -3.94 8.20 -4.47
CA LEU A 37 -4.48 8.16 -5.83
C LEU A 37 -3.65 9.08 -6.73
N ILE A 38 -3.22 8.55 -7.87
CA ILE A 38 -2.54 9.29 -8.92
C ILE A 38 -3.48 9.37 -10.12
N ASP A 39 -3.90 10.59 -10.43
CA ASP A 39 -4.62 10.92 -11.66
C ASP A 39 -3.61 11.17 -12.78
N HIS A 40 -3.31 10.13 -13.55
CA HIS A 40 -2.36 10.16 -14.66
C HIS A 40 -3.09 10.12 -16.02
N PRO A 41 -2.63 10.86 -17.05
CA PRO A 41 -3.28 10.87 -18.38
C PRO A 41 -3.42 9.49 -19.06
N LYS A 42 -2.62 8.49 -18.66
CA LYS A 42 -2.69 7.11 -19.20
C LYS A 42 -3.55 6.15 -18.35
N GLY A 43 -4.14 6.63 -17.25
CA GLY A 43 -5.06 5.87 -16.38
C GLY A 43 -4.85 6.16 -14.90
N LEU A 44 -5.89 5.89 -14.09
CA LEU A 44 -5.83 6.05 -12.63
C LEU A 44 -4.94 4.99 -11.99
N VAL A 45 -4.17 5.41 -11.00
CA VAL A 45 -3.27 4.54 -10.25
C VAL A 45 -3.49 4.72 -8.75
N VAL A 46 -3.64 3.62 -8.03
CA VAL A 46 -3.70 3.60 -6.57
C VAL A 46 -2.38 3.08 -6.02
N VAL A 47 -1.86 3.71 -4.97
CA VAL A 47 -0.72 3.20 -4.20
C VAL A 47 -1.20 2.89 -2.79
N ASP A 48 -1.16 1.60 -2.45
CA ASP A 48 -1.78 1.00 -1.26
C ASP A 48 -3.29 1.25 -1.14
N THR A 49 -3.96 0.39 -0.40
CA THR A 49 -5.43 0.32 -0.32
C THR A 49 -5.97 0.40 1.10
N GLY A 50 -5.08 0.56 2.09
CA GLY A 50 -5.48 0.76 3.47
C GLY A 50 -6.11 -0.48 4.09
N VAL A 51 -6.93 -0.24 5.10
CA VAL A 51 -7.71 -1.24 5.83
C VAL A 51 -9.16 -1.24 5.32
N ASP A 52 -9.76 -2.41 5.15
CA ASP A 52 -11.21 -2.51 4.92
C ASP A 52 -11.97 -2.26 6.23
N THR A 53 -12.37 -1.01 6.41
CA THR A 53 -13.06 -0.53 7.62
C THR A 53 -14.45 -1.15 7.83
N ASP A 54 -15.02 -1.84 6.83
CA ASP A 54 -16.30 -2.52 6.98
C ASP A 54 -16.14 -3.90 7.61
N SER A 55 -15.06 -4.63 7.28
CA SER A 55 -14.82 -6.01 7.71
C SER A 55 -13.86 -6.13 8.90
N VAL A 56 -12.87 -5.25 9.03
CA VAL A 56 -11.85 -5.34 10.08
C VAL A 56 -12.39 -4.81 11.42
N ARG A 57 -12.09 -5.55 12.49
CA ARG A 57 -12.36 -5.17 13.88
C ARG A 57 -11.10 -5.43 14.70
N ASP A 58 -10.18 -4.48 14.66
CA ASP A 58 -8.94 -4.50 15.44
C ASP A 58 -8.98 -3.37 16.49
N PRO A 59 -8.84 -3.68 17.79
CA PRO A 59 -8.82 -2.65 18.85
C PRO A 59 -7.62 -1.69 18.77
N LEU A 60 -6.58 -2.02 18.01
CA LEU A 60 -5.43 -1.15 17.78
C LEU A 60 -5.68 -0.15 16.63
N LEU A 61 -6.77 -0.29 15.87
CA LEU A 61 -7.08 0.59 14.74
C LEU A 61 -8.16 1.62 15.11
N GLU A 62 -7.82 2.90 14.98
CA GLU A 62 -8.77 4.02 14.99
C GLU A 62 -9.14 4.35 13.54
N VAL A 63 -10.17 3.65 13.04
CA VAL A 63 -10.67 3.79 11.68
C VAL A 63 -12.18 4.03 11.67
N ASN A 64 -12.66 4.77 10.68
CA ASN A 64 -14.09 4.96 10.44
C ASN A 64 -14.47 4.61 8.99
N PRO A 65 -15.76 4.29 8.72
CA PRO A 65 -16.20 3.95 7.38
C PRO A 65 -15.77 4.97 6.30
N GLY A 66 -15.87 6.27 6.58
CA GLY A 66 -15.50 7.32 5.62
C GLY A 66 -14.04 7.31 5.17
N GLN A 67 -13.15 6.67 5.92
CA GLN A 67 -11.72 6.53 5.60
C GLN A 67 -11.41 5.40 4.62
N ARG A 68 -12.40 4.59 4.21
CA ARG A 68 -12.16 3.56 3.18
C ARG A 68 -11.88 4.19 1.82
N ILE A 69 -10.94 3.62 1.07
CA ILE A 69 -10.40 4.22 -0.14
C ILE A 69 -11.47 4.48 -1.23
N ASP A 70 -12.40 3.55 -1.43
CA ASP A 70 -13.51 3.69 -2.38
C ASP A 70 -14.36 4.93 -2.09
N ARG A 71 -14.69 5.17 -0.82
CA ARG A 71 -15.51 6.31 -0.39
C ARG A 71 -14.79 7.64 -0.60
N GLN A 72 -13.49 7.69 -0.33
CA GLN A 72 -12.68 8.88 -0.56
C GLN A 72 -12.51 9.16 -2.07
N MET A 73 -12.33 8.11 -2.88
CA MET A 73 -12.28 8.21 -4.34
C MET A 73 -13.59 8.71 -4.94
N THR A 74 -14.73 8.12 -4.56
CA THR A 74 -16.05 8.56 -5.02
C THR A 74 -16.33 10.00 -4.59
N GLY A 75 -15.88 10.40 -3.39
CA GLY A 75 -15.96 11.80 -2.93
C GLY A 75 -15.21 12.81 -3.81
N LEU A 76 -14.19 12.34 -4.56
CA LEU A 76 -13.47 13.13 -5.56
C LEU A 76 -14.02 12.96 -6.99
N GLY A 77 -15.02 12.11 -7.18
CA GLY A 77 -15.61 11.81 -8.49
C GLY A 77 -14.88 10.72 -9.30
N TYR A 78 -14.08 9.88 -8.65
CA TYR A 78 -13.43 8.72 -9.28
C TYR A 78 -14.07 7.42 -8.80
N GLU A 79 -14.21 6.45 -9.70
CA GLU A 79 -14.74 5.13 -9.36
C GLU A 79 -13.62 4.08 -9.23
N PRO A 80 -13.62 3.21 -8.21
CA PRO A 80 -12.63 2.14 -8.07
C PRO A 80 -12.52 1.23 -9.30
N ALA A 81 -13.61 1.02 -10.02
CA ALA A 81 -13.64 0.22 -11.24
C ALA A 81 -12.88 0.85 -12.42
N GLU A 82 -12.55 2.15 -12.36
CA GLU A 82 -11.77 2.88 -13.37
C GLU A 82 -10.26 2.82 -13.10
N VAL A 83 -9.85 2.28 -11.96
CA VAL A 83 -8.43 2.13 -11.60
C VAL A 83 -7.77 1.14 -12.55
N ARG A 84 -6.72 1.63 -13.22
CA ARG A 84 -5.93 0.84 -14.17
C ARG A 84 -4.89 0.00 -13.44
N TYR A 85 -4.21 0.61 -12.48
CA TYR A 85 -3.14 -0.05 -11.72
C TYR A 85 -3.30 0.17 -10.22
N VAL A 86 -3.05 -0.88 -9.45
CA VAL A 86 -2.86 -0.79 -8.00
C VAL A 86 -1.43 -1.22 -7.70
N LEU A 87 -0.65 -0.33 -7.11
CA LEU A 87 0.73 -0.59 -6.69
C LEU A 87 0.64 -0.86 -5.19
N LEU A 88 0.90 -2.10 -4.78
CA LEU A 88 1.00 -2.41 -3.35
C LEU A 88 2.48 -2.34 -2.99
N THR A 89 2.83 -1.48 -2.05
CA THR A 89 4.19 -1.37 -1.52
C THR A 89 4.63 -2.69 -0.92
N HIS A 90 3.71 -3.35 -0.21
CA HIS A 90 3.81 -4.73 0.26
C HIS A 90 2.40 -5.25 0.62
N LEU A 91 2.29 -6.47 1.15
CA LEU A 91 1.03 -7.19 1.35
C LEU A 91 0.60 -7.33 2.83
N HIS A 92 1.10 -6.47 3.72
CA HIS A 92 0.49 -6.38 5.05
C HIS A 92 -0.96 -5.87 4.96
N HIS A 93 -1.76 -6.29 5.93
CA HIS A 93 -3.21 -6.08 5.98
C HIS A 93 -3.65 -4.63 5.85
N ASP A 94 -2.84 -3.67 6.33
CA ASP A 94 -3.08 -2.24 6.28
C ASP A 94 -2.65 -1.57 4.97
N HIS A 95 -2.02 -2.32 4.06
CA HIS A 95 -1.65 -1.87 2.71
C HIS A 95 -2.52 -2.52 1.64
N MET A 96 -2.94 -3.78 1.83
CA MET A 96 -3.75 -4.52 0.84
C MET A 96 -5.21 -4.74 1.24
N GLY A 97 -5.65 -4.19 2.38
CA GLY A 97 -6.94 -4.51 2.99
C GLY A 97 -8.15 -4.27 2.10
N CYS A 98 -8.10 -3.27 1.21
CA CYS A 98 -9.18 -2.99 0.24
C CYS A 98 -8.85 -3.43 -1.20
N ALA A 99 -7.87 -4.31 -1.42
CA ALA A 99 -7.45 -4.70 -2.78
C ALA A 99 -8.61 -5.20 -3.65
N THR A 100 -9.57 -5.93 -3.08
CA THR A 100 -10.71 -6.50 -3.82
C THR A 100 -11.71 -5.44 -4.34
N LEU A 101 -11.61 -4.18 -3.91
CA LEU A 101 -12.46 -3.09 -4.39
C LEU A 101 -12.07 -2.61 -5.81
N PHE A 102 -10.95 -3.07 -6.36
CA PHE A 102 -10.42 -2.65 -7.66
C PHE A 102 -10.45 -3.79 -8.68
N PRO A 103 -11.65 -4.24 -9.13
CA PRO A 103 -11.81 -5.49 -9.88
C PRO A 103 -11.17 -5.48 -11.28
N ASN A 104 -10.97 -4.30 -11.87
CA ASN A 104 -10.43 -4.14 -13.23
C ASN A 104 -8.94 -3.79 -13.25
N ALA A 105 -8.33 -3.57 -12.08
CA ALA A 105 -6.95 -3.12 -12.01
C ALA A 105 -5.97 -4.27 -12.24
N THR A 106 -4.81 -3.93 -12.80
CA THR A 106 -3.61 -4.78 -12.71
C THR A 106 -2.81 -4.40 -11.47
N PHE A 107 -2.59 -5.37 -10.59
CA PHE A 107 -1.85 -5.20 -9.35
C PHE A 107 -0.36 -5.37 -9.61
N ILE A 108 0.43 -4.36 -9.28
CA ILE A 108 1.88 -4.37 -9.42
C ILE A 108 2.47 -4.66 -8.04
N VAL A 109 2.99 -5.86 -7.87
CA VAL A 109 3.59 -6.38 -6.63
C VAL A 109 4.84 -7.15 -6.95
N ARG A 110 5.89 -7.01 -6.16
CA ARG A 110 7.12 -7.79 -6.37
C ARG A 110 6.86 -9.28 -6.26
N ARG A 111 7.57 -10.05 -7.08
CA ARG A 111 7.45 -11.50 -7.10
C ARG A 111 7.80 -12.15 -5.75
N SER A 112 8.80 -11.64 -5.03
CA SER A 112 9.16 -12.12 -3.68
C SER A 112 8.02 -11.87 -2.69
N GLU A 113 7.43 -10.68 -2.70
CA GLU A 113 6.33 -10.29 -1.81
C GLU A 113 5.13 -11.23 -1.92
N LEU A 114 4.67 -11.52 -3.15
CA LEU A 114 3.58 -12.46 -3.38
C LEU A 114 3.89 -13.86 -2.84
N ARG A 115 5.15 -14.29 -2.88
CA ARG A 115 5.55 -15.61 -2.37
C ARG A 115 5.57 -15.62 -0.85
N SER A 116 6.18 -14.62 -0.23
CA SER A 116 6.25 -14.49 1.23
C SER A 116 4.86 -14.32 1.83
N ALA A 117 4.00 -13.49 1.26
CA ALA A 117 2.63 -13.35 1.74
C ALA A 117 1.84 -14.68 1.71
N TRP A 118 2.07 -15.52 0.69
CA TRP A 118 1.41 -16.83 0.57
C TRP A 118 2.04 -17.94 1.41
N TRP A 119 3.31 -17.81 1.75
CA TRP A 119 4.06 -18.79 2.53
C TRP A 119 5.10 -18.07 3.41
N PRO A 120 4.62 -17.34 4.44
CA PRO A 120 5.50 -16.50 5.24
C PRO A 120 6.42 -17.36 6.10
N ASP A 121 7.64 -16.86 6.32
CA ASP A 121 8.50 -17.43 7.35
C ASP A 121 7.89 -17.19 8.74
N ALA A 122 8.25 -18.04 9.71
CA ALA A 122 7.61 -18.03 11.03
C ALA A 122 7.77 -16.71 11.82
N TYR A 123 8.70 -15.84 11.41
CA TYR A 123 8.94 -14.53 12.00
C TYR A 123 8.21 -13.39 11.27
N GLU A 124 7.70 -13.62 10.05
CA GLU A 124 6.97 -12.62 9.30
C GLU A 124 5.55 -12.48 9.85
N GLY A 125 5.16 -11.24 10.13
CA GLY A 125 3.83 -10.87 10.62
C GLY A 125 3.05 -10.04 9.59
N GLY A 126 1.90 -9.50 9.98
CA GLY A 126 1.18 -8.48 9.19
C GLY A 126 0.40 -9.00 7.97
N TYR A 127 0.73 -10.15 7.41
CA TYR A 127 -0.05 -10.79 6.34
C TYR A 127 -1.39 -11.35 6.87
N ASN A 128 -2.47 -11.06 6.15
CA ASN A 128 -3.80 -11.62 6.43
C ASN A 128 -4.17 -12.66 5.36
N PHE A 129 -4.20 -13.94 5.74
CA PHE A 129 -4.42 -15.05 4.81
C PHE A 129 -5.81 -15.03 4.17
N ASP A 130 -6.84 -14.59 4.89
CA ASP A 130 -8.21 -14.51 4.34
C ASP A 130 -8.30 -13.42 3.25
N SER A 131 -7.69 -12.26 3.47
CA SER A 131 -7.57 -11.21 2.46
C SER A 131 -6.76 -11.65 1.24
N LEU A 132 -5.67 -12.41 1.46
CA LEU A 132 -4.87 -13.00 0.39
C LEU A 132 -5.66 -14.04 -0.43
N MET A 133 -6.48 -14.85 0.23
CA MET A 133 -7.37 -15.80 -0.44
C MET A 133 -8.40 -15.10 -1.32
N LEU A 134 -9.01 -14.03 -0.83
CA LEU A 134 -10.00 -13.24 -1.58
C LEU A 134 -9.39 -12.52 -2.79
N SER A 135 -8.11 -12.14 -2.70
CA SER A 135 -7.39 -11.44 -3.77
C SER A 135 -6.70 -12.37 -4.78
N ARG A 136 -6.68 -13.68 -4.56
CA ARG A 136 -6.00 -14.67 -5.43
C ARG A 136 -6.41 -14.59 -6.91
N GLY A 137 -7.66 -14.22 -7.19
CA GLY A 137 -8.21 -14.11 -8.55
C GLY A 137 -7.91 -12.80 -9.28
N LEU A 138 -7.24 -11.83 -8.63
CA LEU A 138 -6.89 -10.56 -9.23
C LEU A 138 -5.77 -10.72 -10.28
N THR A 139 -5.61 -9.73 -11.14
CA THR A 139 -4.56 -9.72 -12.16
C THR A 139 -3.28 -9.14 -11.57
N TYR A 140 -2.17 -9.87 -11.62
CA TYR A 140 -0.88 -9.43 -11.09
C TYR A 140 0.18 -9.28 -12.18
N LEU A 141 0.87 -8.15 -12.17
CA LEU A 141 2.16 -7.95 -12.81
C LEU A 141 3.22 -8.01 -11.71
N GLN A 142 4.22 -8.87 -11.90
CA GLN A 142 5.21 -9.18 -10.88
C GLN A 142 6.62 -8.78 -11.30
N PRO A 143 7.01 -7.50 -11.14
CA PRO A 143 8.38 -7.09 -11.42
C PRO A 143 9.37 -7.93 -10.63
N ALA A 144 10.51 -8.18 -11.24
CA ALA A 144 11.58 -8.89 -10.57
C ALA A 144 12.17 -8.04 -9.44
N ASP A 145 12.63 -8.74 -8.44
CA ASP A 145 13.59 -8.28 -7.46
C ASP A 145 14.74 -7.48 -8.11
N ASN A 146 15.01 -6.29 -7.56
CA ASN A 146 15.99 -5.28 -8.02
C ASN A 146 15.68 -4.62 -9.36
N GLU A 147 14.51 -4.91 -9.95
CA GLU A 147 14.02 -4.19 -11.13
C GLU A 147 13.51 -2.80 -10.72
N VAL A 148 13.88 -1.80 -11.52
CA VAL A 148 13.21 -0.50 -11.53
C VAL A 148 12.10 -0.60 -12.56
N PHE A 149 10.85 -0.58 -12.09
CA PHE A 149 9.69 -0.81 -12.93
C PHE A 149 8.95 0.51 -13.19
N ASP A 150 9.01 1.01 -14.42
CA ASP A 150 8.30 2.21 -14.85
C ASP A 150 6.91 1.82 -15.37
N VAL A 151 5.87 2.24 -14.66
CA VAL A 151 4.47 1.82 -14.92
C VAL A 151 3.97 2.28 -16.28
N PHE A 152 4.49 3.41 -16.78
CA PHE A 152 4.00 4.07 -17.99
C PHE A 152 5.07 4.30 -19.05
N GLU A 153 6.31 3.86 -18.79
CA GLU A 153 7.48 4.05 -19.65
C GLU A 153 7.77 5.53 -19.97
N ASP A 154 7.44 6.43 -19.04
CA ASP A 154 7.68 7.88 -19.17
C ASP A 154 8.32 8.52 -17.92
N GLY A 155 8.72 7.70 -16.95
CA GLY A 155 9.36 8.11 -15.70
C GLY A 155 8.42 8.80 -14.71
N SER A 156 7.11 8.85 -14.98
CA SER A 156 6.15 9.57 -14.11
C SER A 156 5.81 8.81 -12.83
N VAL A 157 5.70 7.49 -12.91
CA VAL A 157 5.37 6.59 -11.79
C VAL A 157 6.27 5.36 -11.88
N VAL A 158 7.21 5.25 -10.95
CA VAL A 158 8.25 4.22 -10.98
C VAL A 158 8.29 3.47 -9.65
N CYS A 159 8.14 2.15 -9.71
CA CYS A 159 8.34 1.28 -8.55
C CYS A 159 9.81 0.95 -8.37
N VAL A 160 10.34 1.20 -7.17
CA VAL A 160 11.74 0.97 -6.82
C VAL A 160 11.82 -0.12 -5.74
N ASP A 161 12.72 -1.08 -5.92
CA ASP A 161 12.97 -2.12 -4.93
C ASP A 161 13.52 -1.48 -3.66
N THR A 162 12.80 -1.63 -2.56
CA THR A 162 13.22 -1.15 -1.24
C THR A 162 12.97 -2.24 -0.21
N ARG A 163 13.28 -3.49 -0.58
CA ARG A 163 13.14 -4.66 0.31
C ARG A 163 13.85 -4.43 1.64
N GLY A 164 13.27 -5.01 2.69
CA GLY A 164 13.79 -4.88 4.04
C GLY A 164 12.68 -5.16 5.05
N HIS A 165 11.71 -4.25 5.13
CA HIS A 165 10.51 -4.44 5.96
C HIS A 165 9.78 -5.75 5.64
N THR A 166 9.58 -6.02 4.35
CA THR A 166 9.19 -7.33 3.83
C THR A 166 10.12 -7.74 2.69
N GLU A 167 10.10 -9.03 2.33
CA GLU A 167 10.96 -9.63 1.30
C GLU A 167 10.79 -9.02 -0.11
N GLY A 168 9.64 -8.43 -0.41
CA GLY A 168 9.39 -7.76 -1.68
C GLY A 168 8.82 -6.36 -1.55
N HIS A 169 9.11 -5.69 -0.43
CA HIS A 169 8.74 -4.29 -0.26
C HIS A 169 9.26 -3.42 -1.42
N GLN A 170 8.42 -2.51 -1.90
CA GLN A 170 8.76 -1.51 -2.91
C GLN A 170 8.23 -0.12 -2.54
N SER A 171 8.99 0.90 -2.91
CA SER A 171 8.57 2.30 -2.81
C SER A 171 8.16 2.82 -4.20
N VAL A 172 7.37 3.89 -4.24
CA VAL A 172 6.89 4.48 -5.50
C VAL A 172 7.41 5.90 -5.66
N LEU A 173 8.19 6.13 -6.71
CA LEU A 173 8.60 7.47 -7.14
C LEU A 173 7.50 8.05 -8.05
N VAL A 174 7.05 9.27 -7.73
CA VAL A 174 6.07 10.02 -8.51
C VAL A 174 6.69 11.36 -8.95
N GLN A 175 6.77 11.61 -10.26
CA GLN A 175 7.31 12.84 -10.83
C GLN A 175 6.18 13.80 -11.20
N LEU A 176 5.78 14.65 -10.26
CA LEU A 176 4.75 15.66 -10.51
C LEU A 176 5.30 16.83 -11.35
N PRO A 177 4.47 17.42 -12.25
CA PRO A 177 4.90 18.54 -13.10
C PRO A 177 5.32 19.79 -12.33
N GLU A 178 4.65 20.09 -11.21
CA GLU A 178 4.86 21.32 -10.43
C GLU A 178 5.67 21.07 -9.16
N SER A 179 5.33 20.01 -8.40
CA SER A 179 5.96 19.71 -7.11
C SER A 179 7.27 18.91 -7.22
N GLY A 180 7.63 18.45 -8.42
CA GLY A 180 8.83 17.65 -8.63
C GLY A 180 8.66 16.19 -8.17
N ARG A 181 9.77 15.59 -7.73
CA ARG A 181 9.82 14.17 -7.33
C ARG A 181 9.34 14.00 -5.89
N ILE A 182 8.37 13.13 -5.72
CA ILE A 182 7.91 12.63 -4.42
C ILE A 182 8.21 11.13 -4.37
N VAL A 183 8.74 10.66 -3.24
CA VAL A 183 8.90 9.23 -2.98
C VAL A 183 7.88 8.82 -1.94
N LEU A 184 6.94 7.97 -2.33
CA LEU A 184 6.04 7.28 -1.42
C LEU A 184 6.81 6.07 -0.88
N THR A 185 7.34 6.20 0.33
CA THR A 185 8.28 5.22 0.88
C THR A 185 7.62 3.90 1.24
N GLY A 186 6.31 3.87 1.45
CA GLY A 186 5.68 2.76 2.17
C GLY A 186 6.35 2.61 3.53
N ASP A 187 6.58 1.37 3.93
CA ASP A 187 7.20 1.01 5.20
C ASP A 187 8.73 0.89 5.15
N ALA A 188 9.36 1.21 4.00
CA ALA A 188 10.83 1.29 3.93
C ALA A 188 11.41 2.33 4.89
N VAL A 189 10.64 3.39 5.21
CA VAL A 189 10.99 4.40 6.20
C VAL A 189 9.75 4.78 6.99
N GLN A 190 9.70 4.33 8.24
CA GLN A 190 8.69 4.76 9.19
C GLN A 190 9.27 5.85 10.09
N VAL A 191 8.49 6.91 10.31
CA VAL A 191 8.85 7.98 11.27
C VAL A 191 7.83 7.98 12.40
N ALA A 192 8.34 7.95 13.63
CA ALA A 192 7.60 8.00 14.88
C ALA A 192 7.97 9.25 15.68
#